data_AF-A0A6I9YPG5-F1
#
_entry.id   AF-A0A6I9YPG5-F1
#
_cell.length_a   1.000
_cell.length_b   1.000
_cell.length_c   1.000
_cell.angle_alpha   90.00
_cell.angle_beta   90.00
_cell.angle_gamma   90.00
#
_symmetry.space_group_name_H-M   'P 1'
#
loop_
_entity.id
_entity.type
_entity.pdbx_description
1 polymer ?
#
loop_
_entity_poly.entity_id
_entity_poly.type
_entity_poly.pdbx_seq_one_letter_code
_entity_poly.pdbx_strand_id
1 'polypeptide(L)'
;MAQLRLQAGNIQNDFIYLSHNRKVPKKMSSIMEMKEIFLNADAICFDVDSTVIKEEGIDELAKFCGVGDAVAEMTRRAMGGSVTFKAALTARLGLIRPSYEQVQKLISEHPPQLTPGIR
;
A
#
# COMPACT_ATOMS: atom_id res chain seq x y z
N MET A 1 -36.67 -14.28 -27.65
CA MET A 1 -37.33 -13.38 -26.68
C MET A 1 -37.49 -14.11 -25.35
N ALA A 2 -36.48 -14.04 -24.49
CA ALA A 2 -36.57 -14.48 -23.11
C ALA A 2 -35.95 -13.38 -22.25
N GLN A 3 -36.84 -12.67 -21.55
CA GLN A 3 -36.52 -11.65 -20.58
C GLN A 3 -36.22 -12.38 -19.26
N LEU A 4 -35.08 -12.11 -18.63
CA LEU A 4 -34.81 -12.57 -17.27
C LEU A 4 -34.22 -11.42 -16.45
N ARG A 5 -35.05 -10.95 -15.52
CA ARG A 5 -34.74 -10.05 -14.41
C ARG A 5 -33.56 -10.59 -13.62
N LEU A 6 -32.66 -9.71 -13.18
CA LEU A 6 -31.82 -9.96 -12.01
C LEU A 6 -32.00 -8.83 -11.00
N GLN A 7 -32.25 -9.27 -9.77
CA GLN A 7 -32.55 -8.50 -8.58
C GLN A 7 -31.29 -7.83 -8.02
N ALA A 8 -31.49 -6.79 -7.22
CA ALA A 8 -30.46 -6.19 -6.38
C ALA A 8 -29.87 -7.22 -5.40
N GLY A 9 -28.54 -7.32 -5.32
CA GLY A 9 -27.86 -8.11 -4.28
C GLY A 9 -26.35 -8.28 -4.45
N ASN A 10 -25.61 -7.77 -3.46
CA ASN A 10 -24.20 -8.05 -3.09
C ASN A 10 -23.05 -7.50 -3.96
N ILE A 11 -22.65 -6.27 -3.61
CA ILE A 11 -21.43 -5.54 -4.03
C ILE A 11 -20.13 -6.32 -3.78
N GLN A 12 -20.14 -7.35 -2.93
CA GLN A 12 -18.94 -8.10 -2.53
C GLN A 12 -18.50 -9.19 -3.52
N ASN A 13 -19.38 -9.59 -4.46
CA ASN A 13 -19.03 -10.59 -5.49
C ASN A 13 -18.53 -9.95 -6.80
N ASP A 14 -18.74 -8.65 -7.01
CA ASP A 14 -18.31 -7.97 -8.24
C ASP A 14 -16.79 -7.71 -8.28
N PHE A 15 -16.14 -7.65 -7.11
CA PHE A 15 -14.69 -7.36 -7.04
C PHE A 15 -13.81 -8.50 -7.55
N ILE A 16 -14.32 -9.73 -7.60
CA ILE A 16 -13.55 -10.92 -8.01
C ILE A 16 -13.72 -11.22 -9.52
N TYR A 17 -14.80 -10.76 -10.16
CA TYR A 17 -15.10 -11.10 -11.55
C TYR A 17 -14.32 -10.29 -12.61
N LEU A 18 -13.61 -9.24 -12.23
CA LEU A 18 -12.78 -8.46 -13.16
C LEU A 18 -11.41 -9.10 -13.45
N SER A 19 -11.05 -10.21 -12.79
CA SER A 19 -9.73 -10.83 -12.97
C SER A 19 -9.58 -11.73 -14.21
N HIS A 20 -10.65 -11.99 -14.98
CA HIS A 20 -10.68 -13.14 -15.89
C HIS A 20 -10.57 -12.87 -17.41
N ASN A 21 -10.23 -11.65 -17.87
CA ASN A 21 -9.99 -11.50 -19.32
C ASN A 21 -9.10 -10.34 -19.79
N ARG A 22 -8.10 -9.92 -19.02
CA ARG A 22 -7.01 -9.10 -19.57
C ARG A 22 -5.68 -9.83 -19.40
N LYS A 23 -5.16 -10.38 -20.50
CA LYS A 23 -3.77 -10.86 -20.56
C LYS A 23 -2.87 -9.68 -20.20
N VAL A 24 -2.18 -9.75 -19.06
CA VAL A 24 -1.11 -8.80 -18.74
C VAL A 24 -0.04 -8.94 -19.84
N PRO A 25 0.28 -7.88 -20.60
CA PRO A 25 1.18 -7.99 -21.74
C PRO A 25 2.58 -8.44 -21.29
N LYS A 26 3.12 -9.51 -21.90
CA LYS A 26 4.47 -10.03 -21.62
C LYS A 26 5.61 -9.20 -22.26
N LYS A 27 5.31 -8.05 -22.87
CA LYS A 27 6.24 -7.19 -23.59
C LYS A 27 6.11 -5.76 -23.06
N MET A 28 7.20 -4.99 -23.02
CA MET A 28 7.14 -3.55 -22.71
C MET A 28 6.11 -2.88 -23.62
N SER A 29 5.01 -2.46 -23.00
CA SER A 29 3.92 -1.72 -23.66
C SER A 29 4.44 -0.35 -24.06
N SER A 30 4.10 0.08 -25.27
CA SER A 30 4.36 1.43 -25.74
C SER A 30 3.73 2.47 -24.81
N ILE A 31 4.26 3.69 -24.82
CA ILE A 31 3.69 4.81 -24.03
C ILE A 31 2.20 5.01 -24.38
N MET A 32 1.81 4.77 -25.63
CA MET A 32 0.42 4.89 -26.07
C MET A 32 -0.48 3.83 -25.42
N GLU A 33 -0.04 2.58 -25.37
CA GLU A 33 -0.79 1.50 -24.71
C GLU A 33 -0.91 1.73 -23.19
N MET A 34 0.14 2.24 -22.53
CA MET A 34 0.02 2.59 -21.11
C MET A 34 -0.97 3.73 -20.86
N LYS A 35 -0.95 4.77 -21.70
CA LYS A 35 -1.93 5.87 -21.62
C LYS A 35 -3.34 5.36 -21.80
N GLU A 36 -3.57 4.47 -22.74
CA GLU A 36 -4.89 3.86 -22.96
C GLU A 36 -5.36 3.06 -21.74
N ILE A 37 -4.48 2.30 -21.09
CA ILE A 37 -4.81 1.58 -19.84
C ILE A 37 -5.20 2.57 -18.73
N PHE A 38 -4.41 3.62 -18.53
CA PHE A 38 -4.68 4.62 -17.49
C PHE A 38 -5.96 5.41 -17.75
N LEU A 39 -6.23 5.78 -19.00
CA LEU A 39 -7.42 6.57 -19.38
C LEU A 39 -8.72 5.76 -19.27
N ASN A 40 -8.65 4.44 -19.45
CA ASN A 40 -9.80 3.54 -19.38
C ASN A 40 -9.92 2.81 -18.03
N ALA A 41 -9.17 3.23 -17.01
CA ALA A 41 -9.27 2.65 -15.67
C ALA A 41 -10.39 3.34 -14.88
N ASP A 42 -11.37 2.58 -14.41
CA ASP A 42 -12.41 3.08 -13.49
C ASP A 42 -11.86 3.29 -12.07
N ALA A 43 -10.75 2.64 -11.73
CA ALA A 43 -10.10 2.73 -10.44
C ALA A 43 -8.57 2.61 -10.57
N ILE A 44 -7.85 3.37 -9.75
CA ILE A 44 -6.39 3.31 -9.62
C ILE A 44 -6.07 3.12 -8.14
N CYS A 45 -5.26 2.11 -7.82
CA CYS A 45 -4.78 1.86 -6.47
C CYS A 45 -3.32 2.29 -6.37
N PHE A 46 -3.01 3.10 -5.37
CA PHE A 46 -1.65 3.50 -5.05
C PHE A 46 -1.23 2.83 -3.76
N ASP A 47 0.01 2.35 -3.73
CA ASP A 47 0.70 2.13 -2.49
C ASP A 47 0.96 3.48 -1.79
N VAL A 48 1.23 3.46 -0.48
CA VAL A 48 1.43 4.68 0.31
C VAL A 48 2.91 4.95 0.51
N ASP A 49 3.58 4.06 1.23
CA ASP A 49 5.00 4.19 1.57
C ASP A 49 5.84 4.19 0.28
N SER A 50 6.81 5.11 0.21
CA SER A 50 7.66 5.31 -0.99
C SER A 50 6.91 5.53 -2.33
N THR A 51 5.61 5.83 -2.31
CA THR A 51 4.77 6.04 -3.49
C THR A 51 3.98 7.35 -3.37
N VAL A 52 2.95 7.38 -2.50
CA VAL A 52 2.16 8.60 -2.23
C VAL A 52 2.93 9.54 -1.32
N ILE A 53 3.65 9.00 -0.34
CA ILE A 53 4.53 9.73 0.56
C ILE A 53 5.99 9.34 0.30
N LYS A 54 6.93 10.21 0.68
CA LYS A 54 8.37 9.96 0.50
C LYS A 54 8.95 9.04 1.56
N GLU A 55 8.32 9.01 2.73
CA GLU A 55 8.78 8.26 3.90
C GLU A 55 8.20 6.83 3.93
N GLU A 56 8.73 6.04 4.88
CA GLU A 56 8.18 4.76 5.31
C GLU A 56 7.51 4.97 6.67
N GLY A 57 6.19 4.87 6.75
CA GLY A 57 5.45 5.29 7.95
C GLY A 57 5.87 4.59 9.24
N ILE A 58 6.25 3.31 9.15
CA ILE A 58 6.73 2.54 10.32
C ILE A 58 8.11 3.00 10.81
N ASP A 59 8.98 3.47 9.90
CA ASP A 59 10.31 3.95 10.25
C ASP A 59 10.23 5.33 10.90
N GLU A 60 9.33 6.20 10.42
CA GLU A 60 9.05 7.50 11.07
C GLU A 60 8.47 7.31 12.47
N LEU A 61 7.55 6.36 12.64
CA LEU A 61 7.04 6.01 13.96
C LEU A 61 8.14 5.47 14.89
N ALA A 62 9.03 4.62 14.38
CA ALA A 62 10.17 4.11 15.15
C ALA A 62 11.14 5.21 15.57
N LYS A 63 11.46 6.14 14.68
CA LYS A 63 12.30 7.32 14.97
C LYS A 63 11.66 8.19 16.05
N PHE A 64 10.37 8.48 15.92
CA PHE A 64 9.61 9.28 16.89
C PHE A 64 9.55 8.61 18.28
N CYS A 65 9.44 7.28 18.33
CA CYS A 65 9.51 6.52 19.58
C CYS A 65 10.94 6.29 20.10
N GLY A 66 11.97 6.80 19.43
CA GLY A 66 13.38 6.69 19.86
C GLY A 66 14.02 5.32 19.64
N VAL A 67 13.42 4.45 18.81
CA VAL A 67 13.91 3.09 18.51
C VAL A 67 14.23 2.86 17.02
N GLY A 68 14.41 3.95 16.26
CA GLY A 68 14.64 3.91 14.82
C GLY A 68 15.78 2.98 14.39
N ASP A 69 16.94 3.06 15.06
CA ASP A 69 18.12 2.23 14.73
C ASP A 69 17.86 0.73 14.93
N ALA A 70 17.15 0.37 16.01
CA ALA A 70 16.82 -1.03 16.31
C ALA A 70 15.83 -1.61 15.29
N VAL A 71 14.86 -0.81 14.85
CA VAL A 71 13.90 -1.19 13.81
C VAL A 71 14.59 -1.30 12.45
N ALA A 72 15.46 -0.35 12.09
CA ALA A 72 16.21 -0.37 10.83
C ALA A 72 17.12 -1.61 10.73
N GLU A 73 17.81 -1.97 11.81
CA GLU A 73 18.63 -3.17 11.86
C GLU A 73 17.80 -4.45 11.71
N MET A 74 16.62 -4.51 12.34
CA MET A 74 15.69 -5.61 12.15
C MET A 74 15.18 -5.71 10.71
N THR A 75 14.84 -4.58 10.09
CA THR A 75 14.37 -4.53 8.69
C THR A 75 15.44 -5.08 7.74
N ARG A 76 16.71 -4.64 7.88
CA ARG A 76 17.84 -5.16 7.09
C ARG A 76 17.98 -6.67 7.19
N ARG A 77 17.82 -7.24 8.40
CA ARG A 77 17.86 -8.69 8.62
C ARG A 77 16.68 -9.43 8.00
N ALA A 78 15.50 -8.81 7.95
CA ALA A 78 14.27 -9.44 7.45
C ALA A 78 14.18 -9.43 5.91
N MET A 79 14.86 -8.51 5.23
CA MET A 79 14.84 -8.37 3.75
C MET A 79 15.48 -9.54 2.98
N GLY A 80 16.05 -10.54 3.66
CA GLY A 80 16.55 -11.78 3.04
C GLY A 80 15.46 -12.76 2.55
N GLY A 81 14.17 -12.41 2.67
CA GLY A 81 13.05 -13.24 2.20
C GLY A 81 12.70 -14.45 3.09
N SER A 82 13.41 -14.64 4.20
CA SER A 82 13.20 -15.75 5.14
C SER A 82 12.12 -15.49 6.20
N VAL A 83 11.58 -14.27 6.27
CA VAL A 83 10.60 -13.85 7.29
C VAL A 83 9.29 -13.45 6.63
N THR A 84 8.17 -13.94 7.16
CA THR A 84 6.84 -13.52 6.68
C THR A 84 6.57 -12.06 7.02
N PHE A 85 5.79 -11.35 6.18
CA PHE A 85 5.37 -9.98 6.45
C PHE A 85 4.77 -9.81 7.85
N LYS A 86 3.86 -10.70 8.24
CA LYS A 86 3.21 -10.68 9.55
C LYS A 86 4.23 -10.77 10.69
N ALA A 87 5.17 -11.72 10.61
CA ALA A 87 6.19 -11.88 11.63
C ALA A 87 7.12 -10.65 11.71
N ALA A 88 7.53 -10.10 10.57
CA ALA A 88 8.36 -8.90 10.52
C ALA A 88 7.63 -7.67 11.08
N LEU A 89 6.35 -7.49 10.76
CA LEU A 89 5.54 -6.38 11.29
C LEU A 89 5.32 -6.52 12.81
N THR A 90 4.98 -7.71 13.29
CA THR A 90 4.82 -7.98 14.73
C THR A 90 6.11 -7.68 15.51
N ALA A 91 7.26 -8.10 14.98
CA ALA A 91 8.55 -7.86 15.63
C ALA A 91 8.89 -6.35 15.70
N ARG A 92 8.68 -5.61 14.61
CA ARG A 92 8.90 -4.15 14.58
C ARG A 92 7.99 -3.41 15.55
N LEU A 93 6.68 -3.69 15.53
CA LEU A 93 5.73 -3.08 16.47
C LEU A 93 6.01 -3.48 17.93
N GLY A 94 6.55 -4.68 18.16
CA GLY A 94 6.98 -5.13 19.48
C GLY A 94 8.19 -4.36 20.04
N LEU A 95 9.02 -3.77 19.18
CA LEU A 95 10.09 -2.83 19.55
C LEU A 95 9.56 -1.41 19.75
N ILE A 96 8.74 -0.93 18.80
CA ILE A 96 8.22 0.45 18.80
C ILE A 96 7.30 0.70 20.00
N ARG A 97 6.38 -0.24 20.28
CA ARG A 97 5.36 -0.13 21.33
C ARG A 97 4.72 1.27 21.40
N PRO A 98 4.19 1.78 20.29
CA PRO A 98 3.71 3.16 20.23
C PRO A 98 2.45 3.32 21.08
N SER A 99 2.37 4.39 21.85
CA SER A 99 1.11 4.81 22.47
C SER A 99 0.23 5.53 21.45
N TYR A 100 -1.07 5.58 21.70
CA TYR A 100 -2.00 6.35 20.87
C TYR A 100 -1.59 7.83 20.79
N GLU A 101 -1.16 8.42 21.91
CA GLU A 101 -0.69 9.80 21.98
C GLU A 101 0.54 10.04 21.09
N GLN A 102 1.49 9.09 21.07
CA GLN A 102 2.68 9.20 20.21
C GLN A 102 2.29 9.16 18.73
N VAL A 103 1.35 8.31 18.34
CA VAL A 103 0.84 8.27 16.96
C VAL A 103 0.17 9.60 16.60
N GLN A 104 -0.65 10.17 17.48
CA GLN A 104 -1.28 11.47 17.24
C GLN A 104 -0.26 12.59 17.10
N LYS A 105 0.74 12.64 17.99
CA LYS A 105 1.81 13.65 17.96
C LYS A 105 2.65 13.53 16.68
N LEU A 106 2.98 12.31 16.24
CA LEU A 106 3.67 12.11 14.97
C LEU A 106 2.88 12.74 13.82
N ILE A 107 1.59 12.45 13.72
CA ILE A 107 0.72 12.97 12.64
C ILE A 107 0.63 14.51 12.69
N SER A 108 0.54 15.11 13.87
CA SER A 108 0.36 16.56 14.02
C SER A 108 1.66 17.36 13.88
N GLU A 109 2.77 16.85 14.43
CA GLU A 109 4.04 17.56 14.51
C GLU A 109 4.97 17.24 13.33
N HIS A 110 4.84 16.05 12.75
CA HIS A 110 5.71 15.54 11.68
C HIS A 110 4.85 14.93 10.54
N PRO A 111 3.99 15.72 9.88
CA PRO A 111 3.15 15.20 8.81
C PRO A 111 4.01 14.66 7.65
N PRO A 112 3.62 13.54 7.02
CA PRO A 112 4.38 12.94 5.94
C PRO A 112 4.42 13.84 4.70
N GLN A 113 5.50 13.75 3.93
CA GLN A 113 5.65 14.55 2.73
C GLN A 113 5.11 13.82 1.52
N LEU A 114 4.15 14.43 0.83
CA LEU A 114 3.66 13.90 -0.44
C LEU A 114 4.79 13.85 -1.48
N THR A 115 4.81 12.77 -2.26
CA THR A 115 5.67 12.63 -3.43
C THR A 115 5.31 13.69 -4.48
N PRO A 116 6.30 14.38 -5.09
CA PRO A 116 6.01 15.41 -6.08
C PRO A 116 5.09 14.91 -7.20
N GLY A 117 3.98 15.61 -7.43
CA GLY A 117 2.98 15.25 -8.44
C GLY A 117 1.70 14.64 -7.87
N ILE A 118 1.75 14.13 -6.64
CA ILE A 118 0.55 13.76 -5.87
C ILE A 118 -0.08 15.04 -5.30
N ARG A 119 -1.41 15.17 -5.44
CA ARG A 119 -2.19 16.35 -5.03
C ARG A 119 -3.53 15.95 -4.47
#